data_AF-A0A940URF2-F1
#
_entry.id   AF-A0A940URF2-F1
#
_cell.length_a   1.000
_cell.length_b   1.000
_cell.length_c   1.000
_cell.angle_alpha   90.00
_cell.angle_beta   90.00
_cell.angle_gamma   90.00
#
_symmetry.space_group_name_H-M   'P 1'
#
loop_
_entity.id
_entity.type
_entity.pdbx_description
1 polymer ?
#
loop_
_entity_poly.entity_id
_entity_poly.type
_entity_poly.pdbx_seq_one_letter_code
_entity_poly.pdbx_strand_id
1 'polypeptide(L)'
;MPDCNIYLAPAEFDPQTKKRTKTAVQQINTLIIDLDYKNTDFKGMEAEQLMEYAWSRGFFEKIPCPSFCMESSAGLGLHLIWLLDKPFVVNGDYRNINRWERVLKAICKHFAPLGADNACCDIGHVFRVAGTTNTKTDATAKLLFWEELRNTEPVHYDFEAVEKPFLSS
;
A
#
# COMPACT_ATOMS: atom_id res chain seq x y z
N MET A 1 16.54 -20.62 -8.83
CA MET A 1 17.16 -19.57 -7.97
C MET A 1 16.99 -20.04 -6.54
N PRO A 2 17.91 -19.75 -5.60
CA PRO A 2 17.64 -20.00 -4.19
C PRO A 2 16.35 -19.27 -3.77
N ASP A 3 15.59 -19.85 -2.84
CA ASP A 3 14.35 -19.30 -2.32
C ASP A 3 14.60 -17.91 -1.71
N CYS A 4 14.35 -16.86 -2.48
CA CYS A 4 14.55 -15.48 -2.05
C CYS A 4 13.22 -14.74 -2.08
N ASN A 5 12.97 -13.94 -1.04
CA ASN A 5 11.85 -13.01 -1.02
C ASN A 5 12.28 -11.71 -1.70
N ILE A 6 11.48 -11.24 -2.65
CA ILE A 6 11.75 -10.03 -3.41
C ILE A 6 10.81 -8.92 -2.93
N TYR A 7 11.39 -7.77 -2.62
CA TYR A 7 10.66 -6.60 -2.15
C TYR A 7 11.09 -5.34 -2.92
N LEU A 8 10.17 -4.37 -3.00
CA LEU A 8 10.38 -3.04 -3.56
C LEU A 8 10.05 -1.96 -2.52
N ALA A 9 10.80 -0.86 -2.53
CA ALA A 9 10.42 0.36 -1.81
C ALA A 9 9.84 1.35 -2.83
N PRO A 10 8.63 1.91 -2.62
CA PRO A 10 8.01 2.83 -3.57
C PRO A 10 8.52 4.27 -3.37
N ALA A 11 9.82 4.44 -3.10
CA ALA A 11 10.42 5.70 -2.72
C ALA A 11 11.75 5.92 -3.43
N GLU A 12 12.03 7.17 -3.78
CA GLU A 12 13.36 7.61 -4.16
C GLU A 12 14.19 7.86 -2.91
N PHE A 13 15.43 7.35 -2.92
CA PHE A 13 16.40 7.57 -1.86
C PHE A 13 17.55 8.43 -2.36
N ASP A 14 18.10 9.27 -1.48
CA ASP A 14 19.26 10.09 -1.76
C ASP A 14 20.45 9.23 -2.21
N PRO A 15 20.92 9.37 -3.47
CA PRO A 15 22.01 8.56 -4.00
C PRO A 15 23.35 8.80 -3.29
N GLN A 16 23.50 9.91 -2.56
CA GLN A 16 24.71 10.23 -1.81
C GLN A 16 24.76 9.52 -0.45
N THR A 17 23.61 9.07 0.04
CA THR A 17 23.54 8.34 1.31
C THR A 17 23.91 6.87 1.11
N LYS A 18 24.83 6.37 1.94
CA LYS A 18 25.19 4.94 1.94
C LYS A 18 24.14 4.04 2.61
N LYS A 19 23.15 4.62 3.29
CA LYS A 19 22.13 3.91 4.07
C LYS A 19 20.74 4.34 3.63
N ARG A 20 19.87 3.36 3.35
CA ARG A 20 18.45 3.59 3.08
C ARG A 20 17.70 3.71 4.41
N THR A 21 17.64 4.93 4.95
CA THR A 21 16.85 5.27 6.15
C THR A 21 15.67 6.16 5.75
N LYS A 22 14.70 6.35 6.65
CA LYS A 22 13.58 7.27 6.42
C LYS A 22 14.02 8.70 6.04
N THR A 23 15.13 9.18 6.60
CA THR A 23 15.69 10.51 6.30
C THR A 23 16.42 10.56 4.96
N ALA A 24 16.72 9.40 4.36
CA ALA A 24 17.26 9.34 3.01
C ALA A 24 16.17 9.44 1.94
N VAL A 25 14.89 9.30 2.28
CA VAL A 25 13.79 9.41 1.31
C VAL A 25 13.67 10.84 0.78
N GLN A 26 13.73 10.98 -0.55
CA GLN A 26 13.61 12.25 -1.26
C GLN A 26 12.19 12.50 -1.75
N GLN A 27 11.55 11.50 -2.33
CA GLN A 27 10.18 11.58 -2.80
C GLN A 27 9.51 10.21 -2.86
N ILE A 28 8.18 10.20 -2.83
CA ILE A 28 7.33 9.01 -2.88
C ILE A 28 6.12 9.28 -3.76
N ASN A 29 5.77 8.33 -4.63
CA ASN A 29 4.69 8.48 -5.62
C ASN A 29 3.48 7.60 -5.33
N THR A 30 3.38 7.02 -4.13
CA THR A 30 2.27 6.13 -3.76
C THR A 30 1.86 6.32 -2.30
N LEU A 31 0.65 5.84 -1.99
CA LEU A 31 0.21 5.46 -0.65
C LEU A 31 -0.14 3.98 -0.71
N ILE A 32 0.44 3.17 0.17
CA ILE A 32 0.23 1.72 0.19
C ILE A 32 -0.08 1.26 1.62
N ILE A 33 -1.21 0.58 1.80
CA ILE A 33 -1.54 -0.10 3.06
C ILE A 33 -1.52 -1.61 2.84
N ASP A 34 -1.17 -2.36 3.88
CA ASP A 34 -1.24 -3.82 3.89
C ASP A 34 -2.41 -4.29 4.77
N LEU A 35 -3.35 -5.03 4.19
CA LEU A 35 -4.40 -5.72 4.90
C LEU A 35 -3.91 -7.12 5.25
N ASP A 36 -3.51 -7.34 6.51
CA ASP A 36 -3.14 -8.65 7.06
C ASP A 36 -4.36 -9.28 7.74
N TYR A 37 -5.27 -9.81 6.91
CA TYR A 37 -6.57 -10.28 7.38
C TYR A 37 -6.56 -11.74 7.86
N LYS A 38 -5.40 -12.40 7.92
CA LYS A 38 -5.29 -13.82 8.34
C LYS A 38 -5.70 -14.10 9.79
N ASN A 39 -5.66 -13.08 10.65
CA ASN A 39 -6.02 -13.15 12.06
C ASN A 39 -7.32 -12.39 12.37
N THR A 40 -8.15 -12.16 11.35
CA THR A 40 -9.43 -11.45 11.44
C THR A 40 -10.59 -12.39 11.08
N ASP A 41 -11.82 -11.89 11.17
CA ASP A 41 -13.03 -12.62 10.73
C ASP A 41 -13.05 -12.89 9.21
N PHE A 42 -12.17 -12.24 8.44
CA PHE A 42 -12.04 -12.43 6.99
C PHE A 42 -11.03 -13.52 6.62
N LYS A 43 -10.47 -14.24 7.60
CA LYS A 43 -9.51 -15.31 7.34
C LYS A 43 -10.08 -16.34 6.37
N GLY A 44 -9.33 -16.63 5.29
CA GLY A 44 -9.72 -17.61 4.28
C GLY A 44 -10.70 -17.09 3.23
N MET A 45 -11.07 -15.80 3.28
CA MET A 45 -11.68 -15.16 2.12
C MET A 45 -10.63 -14.97 1.01
N GLU A 46 -11.07 -15.09 -0.23
CA GLU A 46 -10.28 -14.66 -1.38
C GLU A 46 -10.12 -13.13 -1.35
N ALA A 47 -8.99 -12.62 -1.82
CA ALA A 47 -8.71 -11.19 -1.78
C ALA A 47 -9.72 -10.36 -2.59
N GLU A 48 -10.26 -10.91 -3.68
CA GLU A 48 -11.35 -10.34 -4.47
C GLU A 48 -12.64 -10.18 -3.63
N GLN A 49 -12.99 -11.19 -2.81
CA GLN A 49 -14.16 -11.15 -1.94
C GLN A 49 -14.02 -10.08 -0.84
N LEU A 50 -12.81 -9.93 -0.29
CA LEU A 50 -12.53 -8.88 0.69
C LEU A 50 -12.68 -7.48 0.07
N MET A 51 -12.29 -7.30 -1.19
CA MET A 51 -12.48 -6.06 -1.93
C MET A 51 -13.96 -5.75 -2.20
N GLU A 52 -14.73 -6.75 -2.63
CA GLU A 52 -16.19 -6.62 -2.81
C GLU A 52 -16.86 -6.26 -1.48
N TYR A 53 -16.45 -6.91 -0.39
CA TYR A 53 -16.94 -6.58 0.95
C TYR A 53 -16.61 -5.13 1.31
N ALA A 54 -15.36 -4.69 1.18
CA ALA A 54 -14.95 -3.32 1.45
C ALA A 54 -15.78 -2.29 0.66
N TRP A 55 -16.06 -2.58 -0.61
CA TRP A 55 -16.93 -1.76 -1.46
C TRP A 55 -18.35 -1.70 -0.92
N SER A 56 -18.97 -2.86 -0.68
CA SER A 56 -20.36 -2.96 -0.21
C SER A 56 -20.59 -2.29 1.15
N ARG A 57 -19.53 -2.14 1.96
CA ARG A 57 -19.55 -1.54 3.29
C ARG A 57 -19.15 -0.05 3.29
N GLY A 58 -18.95 0.55 2.13
CA GLY A 58 -18.69 1.99 2.00
C GLY A 58 -17.28 2.42 2.41
N PHE A 59 -16.30 1.51 2.48
CA PHE A 59 -14.92 1.89 2.83
C PHE A 59 -14.33 2.90 1.83
N PHE A 60 -14.77 2.87 0.57
CA PHE A 60 -14.30 3.76 -0.49
C PHE A 60 -15.17 5.03 -0.68
N GLU A 61 -16.06 5.35 0.26
CA GLU A 61 -16.79 6.62 0.24
C GLU A 61 -15.94 7.77 0.79
N LYS A 62 -15.08 7.49 1.79
CA LYS A 62 -14.21 8.48 2.44
C LYS A 62 -12.91 8.73 1.66
N ILE A 63 -12.41 7.71 0.97
CA ILE A 63 -11.18 7.72 0.20
C ILE A 63 -11.48 7.08 -1.16
N PRO A 64 -10.96 7.59 -2.29
CA PRO A 64 -11.18 6.96 -3.58
C PRO A 64 -10.72 5.49 -3.58
N CYS A 65 -11.21 4.72 -4.54
CA CYS A 65 -10.76 3.35 -4.74
C CYS A 65 -9.25 3.31 -5.03
N PRO A 66 -8.53 2.29 -4.58
CA PRO A 66 -7.12 2.13 -4.92
C PRO A 66 -6.92 2.06 -6.44
N SER A 67 -5.80 2.58 -6.91
CA SER A 67 -5.41 2.54 -8.33
C SER A 67 -5.30 1.11 -8.83
N PHE A 68 -4.80 0.22 -7.98
CA PHE A 68 -4.85 -1.22 -8.14
C PHE A 68 -4.61 -1.91 -6.79
N CYS A 69 -4.86 -3.20 -6.74
CA CYS A 69 -4.65 -4.01 -5.56
C CYS A 69 -3.73 -5.18 -5.90
N MET A 70 -2.93 -5.62 -4.92
CA MET A 70 -2.05 -6.75 -5.09
C MET A 70 -2.21 -7.71 -3.92
N GLU A 71 -2.60 -8.94 -4.21
CA GLU A 71 -2.53 -10.02 -3.23
C GLU A 71 -1.06 -10.35 -2.99
N SER A 72 -0.58 -10.08 -1.78
CA SER A 72 0.81 -10.30 -1.42
C SER A 72 1.08 -11.76 -1.04
N SER A 73 0.07 -12.46 -0.50
CA SER A 73 0.06 -13.89 -0.24
C SER A 73 -1.38 -14.38 -0.24
N ALA A 74 -1.65 -15.45 -0.99
CA ALA A 74 -2.96 -16.09 -1.13
C ALA A 74 -3.72 -16.18 0.19
N GLY A 75 -4.86 -15.49 0.29
CA GLY A 75 -5.77 -15.52 1.46
C GLY A 75 -5.19 -15.00 2.78
N LEU A 76 -4.06 -14.27 2.75
CA LEU A 76 -3.36 -13.83 3.95
C LEU A 76 -2.97 -12.34 3.95
N GLY A 77 -2.77 -11.73 2.78
CA GLY A 77 -2.28 -10.36 2.69
C GLY A 77 -2.70 -9.68 1.40
N LEU A 78 -3.16 -8.43 1.50
CA LEU A 78 -3.64 -7.63 0.38
C LEU A 78 -3.14 -6.20 0.50
N HIS A 79 -2.37 -5.76 -0.49
CA HIS A 79 -1.95 -4.36 -0.59
C HIS A 79 -2.99 -3.56 -1.36
N LEU A 80 -3.47 -2.46 -0.77
CA LEU A 80 -4.23 -1.43 -1.49
C LEU A 80 -3.28 -0.30 -1.87
N ILE A 81 -3.22 0.04 -3.15
CA ILE A 81 -2.20 0.93 -3.71
C ILE A 81 -2.88 2.12 -4.40
N TRP A 82 -2.61 3.33 -3.91
CA TRP A 82 -2.99 4.58 -4.57
C TRP A 82 -1.74 5.20 -5.18
N LEU A 83 -1.73 5.36 -6.50
CA LEU A 83 -0.70 6.11 -7.22
C LEU A 83 -0.97 7.61 -7.10
N LEU A 84 0.10 8.39 -6.93
CA LEU A 84 0.03 9.84 -6.89
C LEU A 84 0.31 10.42 -8.28
N ASP A 85 -0.45 11.44 -8.68
CA ASP A 85 -0.27 12.14 -9.96
C ASP A 85 1.04 12.95 -10.00
N LYS A 86 1.53 13.35 -8.83
CA LYS A 86 2.81 14.00 -8.59
C LYS A 86 3.51 13.34 -7.40
N PRO A 87 4.84 13.19 -7.45
CA PRO A 87 5.59 12.73 -6.29
C PRO A 87 5.38 13.66 -5.09
N PHE A 88 5.09 13.09 -3.93
CA PHE A 88 5.14 13.79 -2.66
C PHE A 88 6.60 14.00 -2.28
N VAL A 89 7.04 15.26 -2.26
CA VAL A 89 8.42 15.63 -1.98
C VAL A 89 8.68 15.64 -0.47
N VAL A 90 9.68 14.87 -0.06
CA VAL A 90 10.06 14.65 1.33
C VAL A 90 11.38 15.36 1.65
N ASN A 91 12.39 15.16 0.81
CA ASN A 91 13.77 15.68 0.94
C ASN A 91 14.40 15.42 2.33
N GLY A 92 14.10 14.29 2.95
CA GLY A 92 14.52 13.98 4.32
C GLY A 92 13.96 14.90 5.41
N ASP A 93 13.05 15.83 5.09
CA ASP A 93 12.44 16.75 6.05
C ASP A 93 11.43 16.02 6.93
N TYR A 94 11.68 16.03 8.25
CA TYR A 94 10.84 15.34 9.22
C TYR A 94 9.37 15.78 9.22
N ARG A 95 9.06 17.04 8.87
CA ARG A 95 7.67 17.51 8.79
C ARG A 95 6.95 16.85 7.63
N ASN A 96 7.60 16.73 6.47
CA ASN A 96 7.04 16.06 5.30
C ASN A 96 6.92 14.55 5.52
N ILE A 97 7.94 13.91 6.11
CA ILE A 97 7.87 12.51 6.54
C ILE A 97 6.66 12.30 7.45
N ASN A 98 6.54 13.11 8.51
CA ASN A 98 5.46 12.98 9.47
C ASN A 98 4.08 13.27 8.85
N ARG A 99 3.98 14.21 7.89
CA ARG A 99 2.73 14.47 7.15
C ARG A 99 2.32 13.22 6.37
N TRP A 100 3.22 12.68 5.56
CA TRP A 100 2.95 11.49 4.76
C TRP A 100 2.59 10.28 5.63
N GLU A 101 3.38 9.98 6.66
CA GLU A 101 3.11 8.86 7.56
C GLU A 101 1.79 9.05 8.32
N ARG A 102 1.44 10.28 8.72
CA ARG A 102 0.17 10.56 9.40
C ARG A 102 -1.02 10.28 8.49
N VAL A 103 -0.95 10.67 7.21
CA VAL A 103 -1.98 10.34 6.22
C VAL A 103 -2.09 8.84 6.07
N LEU A 104 -0.97 8.13 5.88
CA LEU A 104 -1.00 6.67 5.73
C LEU A 104 -1.55 5.96 6.97
N LYS A 105 -1.20 6.42 8.18
CA LYS A 105 -1.77 5.92 9.45
C LYS A 105 -3.27 6.18 9.55
N ALA A 106 -3.76 7.32 9.07
CA ALA A 106 -5.19 7.62 9.06
C ALA A 106 -5.95 6.69 8.08
N ILE A 107 -5.35 6.38 6.93
CA ILE A 107 -5.88 5.40 5.98
C ILE A 107 -5.86 3.99 6.61
N CYS A 108 -4.73 3.54 7.18
CA CYS A 108 -4.68 2.26 7.89
C CYS A 108 -5.71 2.19 9.02
N LYS A 109 -5.90 3.25 9.80
CA LYS A 109 -6.94 3.30 10.84
C LYS A 109 -8.35 3.14 10.26
N HIS A 110 -8.62 3.74 9.09
CA HIS A 110 -9.90 3.59 8.39
C HIS A 110 -10.15 2.15 7.94
N PHE A 111 -9.12 1.46 7.46
CA PHE A 111 -9.18 0.06 7.04
C PHE A 111 -8.86 -0.96 8.15
N ALA A 112 -8.61 -0.51 9.39
CA ALA A 112 -8.32 -1.38 10.53
C ALA A 112 -9.39 -2.46 10.78
N PRO A 113 -10.71 -2.20 10.58
CA PRO A 113 -11.71 -3.26 10.67
C PRO A 113 -11.50 -4.42 9.68
N LEU A 114 -10.77 -4.21 8.58
CA LEU A 114 -10.41 -5.24 7.59
C LEU A 114 -9.02 -5.86 7.83
N GLY A 115 -8.35 -5.52 8.94
CA GLY A 115 -7.03 -6.06 9.27
C GLY A 115 -5.85 -5.24 8.74
N ALA A 116 -6.03 -3.95 8.44
CA ALA A 116 -4.91 -3.09 8.06
C ALA A 116 -3.80 -3.05 9.14
N ASP A 117 -2.57 -3.33 8.75
CA ASP A 117 -1.40 -3.31 9.63
C ASP A 117 -0.76 -1.91 9.67
N ASN A 118 -0.67 -1.33 10.87
CA ASN A 118 -0.04 -0.03 11.07
C ASN A 118 1.50 -0.08 10.96
N ALA A 119 2.11 -1.27 10.97
CA ALA A 119 3.54 -1.46 10.79
C ALA A 119 4.01 -1.07 9.37
N CYS A 120 3.12 -1.05 8.37
CA CYS A 120 3.46 -0.63 7.02
C CYS A 120 3.49 0.89 6.82
N CYS A 121 3.14 1.67 7.85
CA CYS A 121 3.00 3.13 7.74
C CYS A 121 4.31 3.91 7.91
N ASP A 122 5.47 3.27 7.73
CA ASP A 122 6.77 3.93 7.71
C ASP A 122 7.16 4.30 6.28
N ILE A 123 7.75 5.48 6.08
CA ILE A 123 8.04 5.98 4.71
C ILE A 123 9.10 5.16 3.96
N GLY A 124 9.85 4.30 4.65
CA GLY A 124 10.85 3.41 4.07
C GLY A 124 10.34 1.99 3.85
N HIS A 125 9.03 1.74 4.05
CA HIS A 125 8.48 0.41 4.03
C HIS A 125 8.69 -0.28 2.67
N VAL A 126 8.91 -1.59 2.72
CA VAL A 126 9.11 -2.42 1.53
C VAL A 126 7.94 -3.37 1.34
N PHE A 127 7.48 -3.50 0.11
CA PHE A 127 6.33 -4.32 -0.26
C PHE A 127 6.76 -5.44 -1.22
N ARG A 128 6.05 -6.56 -1.23
CA ARG A 128 6.31 -7.64 -2.19
C ARG A 128 6.12 -7.18 -3.64
N VAL A 129 6.80 -7.86 -4.55
CA VAL A 129 6.67 -7.64 -6.00
C VAL A 129 5.72 -8.69 -6.58
N ALA A 130 4.75 -8.28 -7.41
CA ALA A 130 3.88 -9.21 -8.14
C ALA A 130 4.71 -10.15 -9.04
N GLY A 131 4.27 -11.40 -9.16
CA GLY A 131 4.96 -12.47 -9.88
C GLY A 131 6.09 -13.14 -9.09
N THR A 132 6.31 -12.76 -7.83
CA THR A 132 7.36 -13.36 -6.97
C THR A 132 6.78 -14.29 -5.92
N THR A 133 7.51 -15.35 -5.59
CA THR A 133 7.10 -16.34 -4.59
C THR A 133 7.40 -15.84 -3.19
N ASN A 134 6.39 -15.87 -2.32
CA ASN A 134 6.58 -15.70 -0.89
C ASN A 134 7.09 -17.01 -0.29
N THR A 135 8.36 -17.07 0.08
CA THR A 135 8.98 -18.32 0.55
C THR A 135 8.43 -18.81 1.89
N LYS A 136 7.67 -17.97 2.61
CA LYS A 136 7.02 -18.35 3.87
C LYS A 136 5.73 -19.16 3.66
N THR A 137 5.07 -18.98 2.52
CA THR A 137 3.76 -19.57 2.24
C THR A 137 3.70 -20.34 0.93
N ASP A 138 4.77 -20.27 0.13
CA ASP A 138 4.87 -20.80 -1.23
C ASP A 138 3.84 -20.20 -2.22
N ALA A 139 3.16 -19.13 -1.81
CA ALA A 139 2.20 -18.42 -2.66
C ALA A 139 2.90 -17.38 -3.54
N THR A 140 2.45 -17.24 -4.78
CA THR A 140 2.89 -16.18 -5.69
C THR A 140 2.08 -14.92 -5.47
N ALA A 141 2.75 -13.78 -5.26
CA ALA A 141 2.08 -12.49 -5.21
C ALA A 141 1.49 -12.14 -6.59
N LYS A 142 0.25 -11.65 -6.66
CA LYS A 142 -0.45 -11.34 -7.92
C LYS A 142 -1.20 -10.03 -7.84
N LEU A 143 -1.32 -9.34 -8.97
CA LEU A 143 -2.27 -8.24 -9.11
C LEU A 143 -3.69 -8.81 -9.12
N LEU A 144 -4.59 -8.20 -8.37
CA LEU A 144 -6.02 -8.49 -8.49
C LEU A 144 -6.55 -7.88 -9.80
N PHE A 145 -7.52 -8.55 -10.43
CA PHE A 145 -8.18 -8.06 -11.64
C PHE A 145 -7.19 -7.73 -12.78
N TRP A 146 -6.17 -8.58 -12.97
CA TRP A 146 -5.11 -8.34 -13.95
C TRP A 146 -5.62 -8.20 -15.39
N GLU A 147 -6.61 -9.01 -15.79
CA GLU A 147 -7.12 -8.97 -17.17
C GLU A 147 -7.86 -7.67 -17.47
N GLU A 148 -8.49 -7.07 -16.45
CA GLU A 148 -9.09 -5.75 -16.52
C GLU A 148 -8.02 -4.65 -16.55
N LEU A 149 -6.98 -4.78 -15.72
CA LEU A 149 -5.97 -3.73 -15.54
C LEU A 149 -4.94 -3.65 -16.67
N ARG A 150 -4.57 -4.78 -17.29
CA ARG A 150 -3.43 -4.88 -18.23
C ARG A 150 -3.50 -3.98 -19.47
N ASN A 151 -4.69 -3.48 -19.81
CA ASN A 151 -4.92 -2.61 -20.97
C ASN A 151 -5.47 -1.24 -20.56
N THR A 152 -5.40 -0.89 -19.27
CA THR A 152 -5.90 0.37 -18.72
C THR A 152 -4.78 1.14 -18.05
N GLU A 153 -4.83 2.47 -18.14
CA GLU A 153 -3.96 3.31 -17.35
C GLU A 153 -4.51 3.35 -15.91
N PRO A 154 -3.71 3.04 -14.88
CA PRO A 154 -4.15 3.17 -13.50
C PRO A 154 -4.52 4.61 -13.17
N VAL A 155 -5.54 4.80 -12.34
CA VAL A 155 -5.92 6.13 -11.86
C VAL A 155 -4.83 6.68 -10.96
N HIS A 156 -4.51 7.96 -11.11
CA HIS A 156 -3.56 8.68 -10.26
C HIS A 156 -4.31 9.76 -9.47
N TYR A 157 -3.85 10.02 -8.25
CA TYR A 157 -4.52 10.91 -7.31
C TYR A 157 -3.61 12.05 -6.86
N ASP A 158 -4.18 13.23 -6.68
CA ASP A 158 -3.51 14.30 -5.95
C ASP A 158 -3.42 13.93 -4.46
N PHE A 159 -2.23 14.07 -3.87
CA PHE A 159 -1.99 13.74 -2.47
C PHE A 159 -2.91 14.53 -1.53
N GLU A 160 -3.13 15.81 -1.82
CA GLU A 160 -3.93 16.69 -0.95
C GLU A 160 -5.42 16.32 -1.00
N ALA A 161 -5.90 15.89 -2.16
CA ALA A 161 -7.24 15.33 -2.32
C ALA A 161 -7.44 14.06 -1.47
N VAL A 162 -6.44 13.17 -1.39
CA VAL A 162 -6.48 11.96 -0.54
C VAL A 162 -6.32 12.30 0.94
N GLU A 163 -5.51 13.30 1.29
CA GLU A 163 -5.28 13.74 2.67
C GLU A 163 -6.51 14.42 3.29
N LYS A 164 -7.20 15.27 2.51
CA LYS A 164 -8.25 16.17 3.00
C LYS A 164 -9.33 15.50 3.87
N PRO A 165 -9.89 14.32 3.52
CA PRO A 165 -10.90 13.65 4.35
C PRO A 165 -10.41 13.22 5.75
N PHE A 166 -9.10 13.18 5.97
CA PHE A 166 -8.46 12.74 7.22
C PHE A 166 -7.92 13.89 8.08
N LEU A 167 -8.01 15.14 7.62
CA LEU A 167 -7.59 16.31 8.39
C LEU A 167 -8.62 16.76 9.44
N SER A 168 -9.87 16.30 9.34
CA SER A 168 -11.00 16.77 10.16
C SER A 168 -11.53 15.75 11.17
N SER A 169 -10.76 14.68 11.45
CA SER A 169 -11.15 13.55 12.30
C SER A 169 -10.26 13.36 13.51
#